data_AF-A0A2E6W789-F1
#
_entry.id   AF-A0A2E6W789-F1
#
_cell.length_a   1.000
_cell.length_b   1.000
_cell.length_c   1.000
_cell.angle_alpha   90.00
_cell.angle_beta   90.00
_cell.angle_gamma   90.00
#
_symmetry.space_group_name_H-M   'P 1'
#
loop_
_entity.id
_entity.type
_entity.pdbx_description
1 polymer ?
#
loop_
_entity_poly.entity_id
_entity_poly.type
_entity_poly.pdbx_seq_one_letter_code
_entity_poly.pdbx_strand_id
1 'polypeptide(L)' 'MYSDGGQESERACQLVTALGGKHIEYKLDNDFTKQQFQMEFGGDASYPQITLEGVHLGSLKEALHFLQEHGYLNRN' A
#
# COMPACT_ATOMS: atom_id res chain seq x y z
N MET A 1 -1.59 2.92 -4.52
CA MET A 1 -0.76 1.81 -3.99
C MET A 1 -0.17 1.05 -5.15
N TYR A 2 1.01 0.47 -4.95
CA TYR A 2 1.65 -0.40 -5.92
C TYR A 2 1.40 -1.84 -5.50
N SER A 3 0.71 -2.59 -6.36
CA SER A 3 0.22 -3.92 -6.11
C SER A 3 0.81 -4.93 -7.08
N ASP A 4 1.03 -6.16 -6.61
CA ASP A 4 1.34 -7.34 -7.43
C ASP A 4 0.14 -8.29 -7.60
N GLY A 5 -1.04 -7.92 -7.10
CA GLY A 5 -2.22 -8.80 -7.06
C GLY A 5 -2.12 -9.98 -6.07
N GLY A 6 -1.08 -10.03 -5.25
CA GLY A 6 -0.92 -11.05 -4.21
C GLY A 6 -1.84 -10.83 -2.99
N GLN A 7 -1.84 -11.79 -2.06
CA GLN A 7 -2.71 -11.74 -0.87
C GLN A 7 -2.53 -10.46 -0.03
N GLU A 8 -1.30 -10.00 0.20
CA GLU A 8 -1.03 -8.78 0.97
C GLU A 8 -1.52 -7.53 0.23
N SER A 9 -1.43 -7.52 -1.10
CA SER A 9 -2.01 -6.48 -1.93
C SER A 9 -3.54 -6.43 -1.79
N GLU A 10 -4.20 -7.59 -1.86
CA GLU A 10 -5.66 -7.66 -1.68
C GLU A 10 -6.09 -7.15 -0.29
N ARG A 11 -5.35 -7.52 0.77
CA ARG A 11 -5.59 -7.02 2.13
C ARG A 11 -5.44 -5.49 2.22
N ALA A 12 -4.43 -4.93 1.56
CA ALA A 12 -4.25 -3.49 1.51
C ALA A 12 -5.39 -2.79 0.74
N CYS A 13 -5.85 -3.34 -0.38
CA CYS A 13 -7.03 -2.82 -1.08
C CYS A 13 -8.28 -2.83 -0.18
N GLN A 14 -8.49 -3.91 0.57
CA GLN A 14 -9.60 -4.01 1.53
C GLN A 14 -9.47 -2.97 2.65
N LEU A 15 -8.27 -2.79 3.21
CA LEU A 15 -8.00 -1.78 4.24
C LEU A 15 -8.35 -0.37 3.72
N VAL A 16 -7.83 0.03 2.56
CA VAL A 16 -8.08 1.38 2.05
C VAL A 16 -9.55 1.58 1.67
N THR A 17 -10.20 0.55 1.14
CA THR A 17 -11.65 0.56 0.88
C THR A 17 -12.45 0.74 2.17
N ALA A 18 -12.07 0.05 3.26
CA ALA A 18 -12.73 0.16 4.55
C ALA A 18 -12.58 1.54 5.20
N LEU A 19 -11.48 2.25 4.92
CA LEU A 19 -11.28 3.65 5.33
C LEU A 19 -12.16 4.64 4.55
N GLY A 20 -12.97 4.18 3.59
CA GLY A 20 -13.86 5.01 2.79
C GLY A 20 -13.13 5.87 1.74
N GLY A 21 -11.83 5.64 1.55
CA GLY A 21 -11.01 6.37 0.60
C GLY A 21 -11.19 5.87 -0.83
N LYS A 22 -11.19 6.81 -1.80
CA LYS A 22 -10.89 6.45 -3.19
C LYS A 22 -9.41 6.08 -3.25
N HIS A 23 -9.10 4.87 -3.70
CA HIS A 23 -7.71 4.46 -3.93
C HIS A 23 -7.43 4.34 -5.41
N ILE A 24 -6.22 4.74 -5.78
CA ILE A 24 -5.63 4.42 -7.07
C ILE A 24 -4.73 3.21 -6.84
N GLU A 25 -4.98 2.14 -7.58
CA GLU A 25 -4.17 0.93 -7.60
C GLU A 25 -3.36 0.93 -8.90
N TYR A 26 -2.03 0.83 -8.78
CA TYR A 26 -1.13 0.51 -9.88
C TYR A 26 -0.76 -0.96 -9.77
N LYS A 27 -0.78 -1.70 -10.88
CA LYS A 27 -0.56 -3.15 -10.92
C LYS A 27 0.74 -3.51 -11.62
N LEU A 28 1.49 -4.42 -11.02
CA LEU A 28 2.67 -5.02 -11.61
C LEU A 28 2.33 -5.62 -12.99
N ASP A 29 3.23 -5.42 -13.94
CA ASP A 29 3.15 -5.83 -15.34
C ASP A 29 2.04 -5.16 -16.17
N ASN A 30 1.26 -4.25 -15.58
CA ASN A 30 0.28 -3.42 -16.28
C ASN A 30 0.64 -1.93 -16.26
N ASP A 31 0.90 -1.39 -15.06
CA ASP A 31 1.19 0.03 -14.84
C ASP A 31 2.67 0.28 -14.58
N PHE A 32 3.38 -0.71 -14.04
CA PHE A 32 4.81 -0.65 -13.77
C PHE A 32 5.46 -2.03 -13.86
N THR A 33 6.77 -2.05 -14.08
CA THR A 33 7.60 -3.26 -14.07
C THR A 33 8.25 -3.48 -12.70
N LYS A 34 8.62 -4.72 -12.39
CA LYS A 34 9.38 -5.03 -11.16
C LYS A 34 10.64 -4.18 -10.99
N GLN A 35 11.35 -3.88 -12.09
CA GLN A 35 12.54 -3.04 -12.05
C GLN A 35 12.19 -1.60 -11.65
N GLN A 36 11.13 -1.01 -12.21
CA GLN A 36 10.67 0.33 -11.82
C GLN A 36 10.29 0.38 -10.34
N PHE A 37 9.57 -0.63 -9.86
CA PHE A 37 9.22 -0.74 -8.45
C PHE A 37 10.46 -0.80 -7.54
N GLN A 38 11.44 -1.65 -7.88
CA GLN A 38 12.67 -1.75 -7.10
C GLN A 38 13.53 -0.48 -7.14
N MET A 39 13.49 0.29 -8.23
CA MET A 39 14.15 1.59 -8.31
C MET A 39 13.46 2.64 -7.44
N GLU A 40 12.14 2.58 -7.30
CA GLU A 40 11.35 3.53 -6.52
C GLU A 40 11.37 3.23 -5.02
N PHE A 41 11.23 1.96 -4.62
CA PHE A 41 11.06 1.54 -3.22
C PHE A 41 12.26 0.78 -2.64
N GLY A 42 13.22 0.37 -3.46
CA GLY A 42 14.38 -0.43 -3.07
C GLY A 42 14.25 -1.91 -3.47
N GLY A 43 15.40 -2.57 -3.64
CA GLY A 43 15.47 -3.96 -4.11
C GLY A 43 14.83 -4.98 -3.17
N ASP A 44 14.84 -4.69 -1.87
CA ASP A 44 14.29 -5.54 -0.80
C ASP A 44 12.84 -5.17 -0.45
N ALA A 45 12.24 -4.18 -1.11
CA ALA A 45 10.88 -3.78 -0.85
C ALA A 45 9.88 -4.88 -1.26
N SER A 46 8.89 -5.13 -0.40
CA SER A 46 7.81 -6.08 -0.66
C SER A 46 6.56 -5.38 -1.19
N TYR A 47 5.77 -6.07 -1.99
CA TYR A 47 4.42 -5.62 -2.31
C TYR A 47 3.47 -5.85 -1.12
N PRO A 48 2.47 -4.98 -0.92
CA PRO A 48 2.25 -3.71 -1.61
C PRO A 48 3.07 -2.57 -1.01
N GLN A 49 3.18 -1.46 -1.76
CA GLN A 49 3.69 -0.18 -1.26
C GLN A 49 2.59 0.87 -1.27
N ILE A 50 2.36 1.51 -0.13
CA ILE A 50 1.20 2.36 0.16
C ILE A 50 1.66 3.81 0.36
N THR A 51 0.91 4.72 -0.25
CA THR A 51 1.11 6.18 -0.13
C THR A 51 -0.23 6.80 0.19
N LEU A 52 -0.26 7.68 1.20
CA LEU A 52 -1.44 8.42 1.63
C LEU A 52 -1.13 9.93 1.55
N GLU A 53 -1.91 10.67 0.75
CA GLU A 53 -1.73 12.13 0.58
C GLU A 53 -0.29 12.57 0.22
N GLY A 54 0.42 11.74 -0.55
CA GLY A 54 1.82 12.00 -0.93
C GLY A 54 2.85 11.55 0.10
N VAL A 55 2.43 11.10 1.28
CA VAL A 55 3.31 10.48 2.28
C VAL A 55 3.42 8.99 1.99
N HIS A 56 4.63 8.54 1.70
CA HIS A 56 4.92 7.12 1.54
C HIS A 56 4.91 6.44 2.90
N LEU A 57 3.92 5.56 3.13
CA LEU A 57 3.75 4.83 4.39
C LEU A 57 4.54 3.53 4.42
N GLY A 58 4.95 3.02 3.26
CA GLY A 58 5.66 1.74 3.12
C GLY A 58 4.73 0.56 2.90
N SER A 59 5.07 -0.57 3.50
CA SER A 59 4.32 -1.83 3.45
C SER A 59 2.96 -1.74 4.13
N LEU A 60 2.12 -2.78 3.94
CA LEU A 60 0.85 -2.89 4.65
C LEU A 60 1.01 -2.82 6.18
N LYS A 61 2.06 -3.44 6.73
CA LYS A 61 2.33 -3.43 8.18
C LYS A 61 2.61 -2.01 8.69
N GLU A 62 3.44 -1.27 7.97
CA GLU A 62 3.80 0.11 8.33
C GLU A 62 2.60 1.05 8.19
N ALA A 63 1.82 0.88 7.12
CA ALA A 63 0.57 1.62 6.94
C ALA A 63 -0.44 1.35 8.07
N LEU A 64 -0.63 0.09 8.48
CA LEU A 64 -1.49 -0.26 9.61
C LEU A 64 -1.02 0.39 10.91
N HIS A 65 0.29 0.36 11.17
CA HIS A 65 0.87 0.99 12.35
C HIS A 65 0.61 2.51 12.34
N PHE A 66 0.90 3.17 11.22
CA PHE A 66 0.63 4.60 11.04
C PHE A 66 -0.84 4.94 11.30
N LEU A 67 -1.76 4.19 10.68
CA LEU A 67 -3.20 4.43 10.81
C LEU A 67 -3.68 4.23 12.25
N GLN A 68 -3.12 3.24 12.96
CA GLN A 68 -3.44 2.99 14.36
C GLN A 68 -2.93 4.12 15.27
N GLU A 69 -1.69 4.57 15.07
CA GLU A 69 -1.10 5.65 15.88
C GLU A 69 -1.83 6.98 15.71
N HIS A 70 -2.39 7.23 14.52
CA HIS A 70 -3.10 8.46 14.19
C HIS A 70 -4.62 8.36 14.38
N GLY A 71 -5.13 7.23 14.90
CA GLY A 71 -6.53 7.05 15.24
C GLY A 71 -7.48 6.87 14.05
N TYR A 72 -6.95 6.57 12.85
CA TYR A 72 -7.77 6.24 11.68
C TYR A 72 -8.42 4.86 11.80
N LEU A 73 -7.83 3.96 12.58
CA LEU A 73 -8.42 2.68 12.94
C LEU A 73 -9.11 2.81 14.30
N ASN A 74 -10.44 2.80 14.31
CA ASN A 74 -11.20 2.72 15.55
C ASN A 74 -10.88 1.41 16.27
N ARG A 75 -10.39 1.51 17.51
CA ARG A 75 -10.47 0.42 18.47
C ARG A 75 -11.92 0.35 18.95
N ASN A 76 -12.66 -0.67 18.51
CA ASN A 76 -13.87 -1.10 19.22
C ASN A 76 -13.52 -1.54 20.64
#